data_AF-A0A2D5DXV6-F1
#
_entry.id   AF-A0A2D5DXV6-F1
#
_cell.length_a   1.000
_cell.length_b   1.000
_cell.length_c   1.000
_cell.angle_alpha   90.00
_cell.angle_beta   90.00
_cell.angle_gamma   90.00
#
_symmetry.space_group_name_H-M   'P 1'
#
loop_
_entity.id
_entity.type
_entity.pdbx_description
1 polymer ?
#
loop_
_entity_poly.entity_id
_entity_poly.type
_entity_poly.pdbx_seq_one_letter_code
_entity_poly.pdbx_strand_id
1 'polypeptide(L)'
;MNRIPFYFLVLTCLVSKGVSGQTTDCNGVMGGSALVDSCGVCQQAYLYDFILHTVQFVDVAGDAVAGPTQMVVLPDDPGNPYWNASCSSTPGCTDPTACNFNYLATEDDGTCGVTDDCAECQEPFCYDPVTHAVSYVGASDCDLVWVGSENLSNPQMNPNWNSACEVEGCMYPTACNYAPNAERDDLSCEWDSCIQEGCTYSEALNFDPAADRDNGTCAFEEACMGDLNQDGAITATDLLSMLSVFGQYCD
;
A
#
# COMPACT_ATOMS: atom_id res chain seq x y z
N MET A 1 34.23 -64.09 25.95
CA MET A 1 33.22 -63.50 25.04
C MET A 1 32.12 -64.52 24.83
N ASN A 2 30.86 -64.08 24.74
CA ASN A 2 29.69 -64.86 25.21
C ASN A 2 29.08 -65.86 24.22
N ARG A 3 28.16 -66.70 24.76
CA ARG A 3 27.59 -67.91 24.15
C ARG A 3 26.31 -67.68 23.30
N ILE A 4 26.04 -68.65 22.43
CA ILE A 4 24.78 -69.00 21.73
C ILE A 4 23.77 -69.70 22.69
N PRO A 5 22.51 -70.10 22.36
CA PRO A 5 21.53 -69.71 21.31
C PRO A 5 20.04 -69.58 21.80
N PHE A 6 19.09 -69.38 20.87
CA PHE A 6 17.67 -69.86 20.78
C PHE A 6 16.72 -70.05 22.01
N TYR A 7 15.50 -69.46 21.89
CA TYR A 7 14.13 -69.89 22.33
C TYR A 7 13.74 -70.10 23.82
N PHE A 8 12.61 -69.48 24.23
CA PHE A 8 11.37 -70.06 24.86
C PHE A 8 10.38 -68.89 25.21
N LEU A 9 9.10 -68.83 24.77
CA LEU A 9 7.87 -69.53 25.24
C LEU A 9 7.39 -69.10 26.66
N VAL A 10 6.13 -68.71 26.99
CA VAL A 10 4.84 -68.36 26.28
C VAL A 10 3.96 -67.50 27.24
N LEU A 11 3.09 -66.57 26.76
CA LEU A 11 1.71 -66.47 27.30
C LEU A 11 0.66 -65.92 26.31
N THR A 12 -0.40 -66.71 26.19
CA THR A 12 -1.57 -66.64 25.32
C THR A 12 -2.44 -65.37 25.42
N CYS A 13 -2.96 -64.92 24.27
CA CYS A 13 -4.37 -64.55 24.18
C CYS A 13 -5.02 -65.31 23.01
N LEU A 14 -6.06 -66.08 23.30
CA LEU A 14 -6.77 -66.94 22.37
C LEU A 14 -8.18 -66.38 22.17
N VAL A 15 -8.42 -65.65 21.08
CA VAL A 15 -9.78 -65.40 20.57
C VAL A 15 -9.80 -65.52 19.05
N SER A 16 -10.50 -66.54 18.57
CA SER A 16 -11.14 -66.65 17.25
C SER A 16 -10.29 -66.52 15.96
N LYS A 17 -10.26 -67.61 15.18
CA LYS A 17 -10.06 -67.53 13.72
C LYS A 17 -11.41 -67.24 13.04
N GLY A 18 -11.48 -66.21 12.19
CA GLY A 18 -12.67 -65.98 11.36
C GLY A 18 -12.53 -64.80 10.39
N VAL A 19 -11.97 -65.07 9.20
CA VAL A 19 -11.79 -64.13 8.06
C VAL A 19 -10.85 -62.95 8.36
N SER A 20 -10.06 -62.53 7.37
CA SER A 20 -9.25 -61.31 7.47
C SER A 20 -10.16 -60.09 7.36
N GLY A 21 -10.64 -59.60 8.51
CA GLY A 21 -11.45 -58.39 8.57
C GLY A 21 -10.64 -57.17 8.14
N GLN A 22 -10.87 -56.70 6.92
CA GLN A 22 -10.52 -55.33 6.58
C GLN A 22 -11.36 -54.41 7.46
N THR A 23 -10.71 -53.47 8.14
CA THR A 23 -11.41 -52.45 8.91
C THR A 23 -12.23 -51.58 7.97
N THR A 24 -13.50 -51.38 8.30
CA THR A 24 -14.31 -50.36 7.67
C THR A 24 -13.79 -48.99 8.09
N ASP A 25 -13.58 -48.10 7.12
CA ASP A 25 -13.17 -46.73 7.36
C ASP A 25 -14.33 -45.87 7.90
N CYS A 26 -14.07 -44.60 8.20
CA CYS A 26 -15.10 -43.73 8.77
C CYS A 26 -16.24 -43.38 7.80
N ASN A 27 -16.06 -43.60 6.49
CA ASN A 27 -17.08 -43.38 5.46
C ASN A 27 -17.86 -44.68 5.13
N GLY A 28 -17.64 -45.76 5.88
CA GLY A 28 -18.34 -47.03 5.68
C GLY A 28 -17.71 -47.95 4.62
N VAL A 29 -16.54 -47.62 4.08
CA VAL A 29 -15.85 -48.41 3.05
C VAL A 29 -14.97 -49.48 3.71
N MET A 30 -15.17 -50.75 3.37
CA MET A 30 -14.29 -51.85 3.82
C MET A 30 -12.90 -51.72 3.20
N GLY A 31 -11.86 -51.57 4.02
CA GLY A 31 -10.50 -51.34 3.55
C GLY A 31 -10.28 -49.93 2.96
N GLY A 32 -11.24 -49.02 3.17
CA GLY A 32 -11.13 -47.63 2.76
C GLY A 32 -10.03 -46.86 3.48
N SER A 33 -9.70 -45.69 2.96
CA SER A 33 -8.61 -44.84 3.46
C SER A 33 -9.10 -43.59 4.20
N ALA A 34 -10.40 -43.45 4.47
CA ALA A 34 -10.92 -42.29 5.20
C ALA A 34 -10.59 -42.37 6.70
N LEU A 35 -10.16 -41.25 7.28
CA LEU A 35 -9.82 -41.16 8.71
C LEU A 35 -10.67 -40.07 9.39
N VAL A 36 -10.96 -40.28 10.67
CA VAL A 36 -11.60 -39.25 11.51
C VAL A 36 -10.51 -38.32 12.02
N ASP A 37 -10.65 -37.02 11.75
CA ASP A 37 -9.76 -35.99 12.27
C ASP A 37 -10.02 -35.70 13.76
N SER A 38 -9.20 -34.83 14.37
CA SER A 38 -9.34 -34.50 15.80
C SER A 38 -10.63 -33.74 16.13
N CYS A 39 -11.31 -33.22 15.11
CA CYS A 39 -12.59 -32.52 15.21
C CYS A 39 -13.79 -33.49 15.15
N GLY A 40 -13.55 -34.77 14.84
CA GLY A 40 -14.60 -35.77 14.66
C GLY A 40 -15.16 -35.83 13.24
N VAL A 41 -14.55 -35.15 12.26
CA VAL A 41 -14.99 -35.19 10.86
C VAL A 41 -14.29 -36.33 10.14
N CYS A 42 -15.08 -37.12 9.40
CA CYS A 42 -14.54 -38.15 8.52
C CYS A 42 -14.02 -37.51 7.23
N GLN A 43 -12.72 -37.57 7.00
CA GLN A 43 -12.04 -37.03 5.83
C GLN A 43 -11.64 -38.18 4.90
N GLN A 44 -12.07 -38.13 3.64
CA GLN A 44 -11.62 -39.10 2.62
C GLN A 44 -10.28 -38.68 2.01
N ALA A 45 -9.51 -39.66 1.53
CA ALA A 45 -8.39 -39.38 0.64
C ALA A 45 -8.89 -38.80 -0.69
N TYR A 46 -8.05 -38.06 -1.40
CA TYR A 46 -8.42 -37.47 -2.68
C TYR A 46 -7.24 -37.35 -3.66
N LEU A 47 -7.57 -37.33 -4.95
CA LEU A 47 -6.69 -36.87 -6.01
C LEU A 47 -6.85 -35.35 -6.14
N TYR A 48 -5.75 -34.62 -5.96
CA TYR A 48 -5.66 -33.19 -6.23
C TYR A 48 -4.95 -32.98 -7.56
N ASP A 49 -5.60 -32.28 -8.50
CA ASP A 49 -4.94 -31.81 -9.72
C ASP A 49 -4.35 -30.41 -9.47
N PHE A 50 -3.02 -30.30 -9.52
CA PHE A 50 -2.30 -29.06 -9.21
C PHE A 50 -2.20 -28.08 -10.40
N ILE A 51 -2.81 -28.40 -11.54
CA ILE A 51 -2.94 -27.51 -12.70
C ILE A 51 -4.36 -26.93 -12.79
N LEU A 52 -5.38 -27.76 -12.51
CA LEU A 52 -6.79 -27.39 -12.55
C LEU A 52 -7.34 -26.93 -11.18
N HIS A 53 -6.59 -27.14 -10.09
CA HIS A 53 -7.01 -26.89 -8.71
C HIS A 53 -8.30 -27.63 -8.32
N THR A 54 -8.53 -28.82 -8.89
CA THR A 54 -9.72 -29.65 -8.65
C THR A 54 -9.42 -30.84 -7.74
N VAL A 55 -10.39 -31.17 -6.88
CA VAL A 55 -10.35 -32.31 -5.95
C VAL A 55 -11.30 -33.41 -6.42
N GLN A 56 -10.83 -34.66 -6.44
CA GLN A 56 -11.65 -35.85 -6.65
C GLN A 56 -11.41 -36.85 -5.51
N PHE A 57 -12.42 -37.09 -4.67
CA PHE A 57 -12.34 -38.06 -3.58
C PHE A 57 -12.16 -39.50 -4.08
N VAL A 58 -11.41 -40.28 -3.30
CA VAL A 58 -11.14 -41.71 -3.55
C VAL A 58 -11.37 -42.53 -2.29
N ASP A 59 -12.08 -43.64 -2.43
CA ASP A 59 -12.44 -44.51 -1.30
C ASP A 59 -11.22 -45.29 -0.75
N VAL A 60 -10.31 -45.71 -1.63
CA VAL A 60 -9.08 -46.44 -1.29
C VAL A 60 -7.88 -45.73 -1.93
N ALA A 61 -7.06 -45.07 -1.12
CA ALA A 61 -5.90 -44.30 -1.59
C ALA A 61 -4.82 -45.18 -2.24
N GLY A 62 -4.66 -46.43 -1.77
CA GLY A 62 -3.72 -47.40 -2.34
C GLY A 62 -4.07 -47.89 -3.75
N ASP A 63 -5.33 -47.75 -4.16
CA ASP A 63 -5.82 -48.10 -5.50
C ASP A 63 -5.89 -46.87 -6.45
N ALA A 64 -5.66 -45.66 -5.93
CA ALA A 64 -5.74 -44.43 -6.68
C ALA A 64 -4.51 -44.25 -7.60
N VAL A 65 -4.74 -44.24 -8.91
CA VAL A 65 -3.70 -43.99 -9.92
C VAL A 65 -3.70 -42.51 -10.28
N ALA A 66 -2.77 -41.75 -9.71
CA ALA A 66 -2.57 -40.35 -10.05
C ALA A 66 -2.06 -40.18 -11.50
N GLY A 67 -2.69 -39.27 -12.25
CA GLY A 67 -2.19 -38.79 -13.54
C GLY A 67 -0.97 -37.86 -13.40
N PRO A 68 -0.35 -37.42 -14.52
CA PRO A 68 0.87 -36.60 -14.51
C PRO A 68 0.74 -35.24 -13.82
N THR A 69 -0.49 -34.72 -13.69
CA THR A 69 -0.84 -33.44 -13.05
C THR A 69 -1.49 -33.60 -11.68
N GLN A 70 -1.49 -34.83 -11.14
CA GLN A 70 -2.23 -35.19 -9.95
C GLN A 70 -1.34 -35.74 -8.85
N MET A 71 -1.78 -35.60 -7.61
CA MET A 71 -1.22 -36.29 -6.45
C MET A 71 -2.33 -36.87 -5.58
N VAL A 72 -2.08 -38.03 -4.98
CA VAL A 72 -2.94 -38.57 -3.91
C VAL A 72 -2.57 -37.82 -2.62
N VAL A 73 -3.58 -37.26 -1.96
CA VAL A 73 -3.46 -36.67 -0.63
C VAL A 73 -4.21 -37.58 0.35
N LEU A 74 -3.52 -38.04 1.40
CA LEU A 74 -4.12 -38.80 2.49
C LEU A 74 -4.82 -37.86 3.47
N PRO A 75 -5.81 -38.34 4.23
CA PRO A 75 -6.49 -37.51 5.22
C PRO A 75 -5.53 -36.86 6.22
N ASP A 76 -4.60 -37.62 6.80
CA ASP A 76 -3.68 -37.16 7.85
C ASP A 76 -2.34 -36.60 7.33
N ASP A 77 -2.22 -36.32 6.02
CA ASP A 77 -1.03 -35.66 5.47
C ASP A 77 -0.85 -34.26 6.07
N PRO A 78 0.36 -33.87 6.55
CA PRO A 78 0.62 -32.55 7.12
C PRO A 78 0.37 -31.36 6.17
N GLY A 79 0.22 -31.62 4.87
CA GLY A 79 -0.11 -30.63 3.85
C GLY A 79 -1.58 -30.64 3.40
N ASN A 80 -2.44 -31.46 4.01
CA ASN A 80 -3.87 -31.49 3.67
C ASN A 80 -4.62 -30.32 4.34
N PRO A 81 -5.11 -29.31 3.58
CA PRO A 81 -5.81 -28.16 4.15
C PRO A 81 -7.18 -28.50 4.75
N TYR A 82 -7.73 -29.70 4.52
CA TYR A 82 -8.99 -30.13 5.13
C TYR A 82 -8.81 -30.83 6.49
N TRP A 83 -7.60 -31.31 6.82
CA TRP A 83 -7.36 -32.07 8.04
C TRP A 83 -7.40 -31.19 9.28
N ASN A 84 -8.31 -31.50 10.21
CA ASN A 84 -8.65 -30.67 11.37
C ASN A 84 -9.21 -29.27 11.04
N ALA A 85 -9.48 -28.93 9.78
CA ALA A 85 -9.93 -27.59 9.39
C ALA A 85 -11.25 -27.18 10.06
N SER A 86 -12.11 -28.14 10.40
CA SER A 86 -13.42 -27.92 11.03
C SER A 86 -13.36 -27.57 12.53
N CYS A 87 -12.20 -27.70 13.18
CA CYS A 87 -11.94 -27.22 14.54
C CYS A 87 -10.65 -26.40 14.67
N SER A 88 -10.00 -26.08 13.55
CA SER A 88 -9.12 -24.93 13.44
C SER A 88 -10.01 -23.70 13.41
N SER A 89 -10.11 -23.00 14.54
CA SER A 89 -10.46 -21.58 14.50
C SER A 89 -9.33 -20.87 13.74
N THR A 90 -9.66 -20.40 12.55
CA THR A 90 -8.77 -19.61 11.69
C THR A 90 -9.37 -18.20 11.70
N PRO A 91 -8.88 -17.31 12.57
CA PRO A 91 -9.35 -15.93 12.61
C PRO A 91 -9.04 -15.21 11.31
N GLY A 92 -9.96 -14.38 10.84
CA GLY A 92 -9.78 -13.50 9.69
C GLY A 92 -11.12 -13.09 9.09
N CYS A 93 -11.09 -12.22 8.09
CA CYS A 93 -12.33 -11.79 7.46
C CYS A 93 -13.05 -12.92 6.71
N THR A 94 -14.30 -13.19 7.12
CA THR A 94 -15.20 -14.19 6.49
C THR A 94 -16.18 -13.60 5.48
N ASP A 95 -16.26 -12.26 5.35
CA ASP A 95 -17.16 -11.59 4.39
C ASP A 95 -16.56 -11.60 2.97
N PRO A 96 -17.20 -12.27 1.99
CA PRO A 96 -16.70 -12.34 0.61
C PRO A 96 -16.78 -11.02 -0.17
N THR A 97 -17.33 -9.95 0.42
CA THR A 97 -17.37 -8.60 -0.15
C THR A 97 -16.27 -7.68 0.40
N ALA A 98 -15.57 -8.09 1.47
CA ALA A 98 -14.46 -7.35 2.04
C ALA A 98 -13.20 -7.46 1.17
N CYS A 99 -12.37 -6.41 1.17
CA CYS A 99 -11.16 -6.35 0.35
C CYS A 99 -10.04 -7.31 0.80
N ASN A 100 -10.10 -7.79 2.04
CA ASN A 100 -9.18 -8.76 2.63
C ASN A 100 -9.84 -10.12 2.96
N PHE A 101 -10.93 -10.47 2.26
CA PHE A 101 -11.60 -11.76 2.43
C PHE A 101 -10.63 -12.95 2.41
N ASN A 102 -10.66 -13.76 3.47
CA ASN A 102 -9.84 -14.95 3.60
C ASN A 102 -10.73 -16.21 3.51
N TYR A 103 -10.65 -16.94 2.39
CA TYR A 103 -11.41 -18.17 2.19
C TYR A 103 -11.07 -19.32 3.15
N LEU A 104 -9.96 -19.21 3.90
CA LEU A 104 -9.57 -20.14 4.96
C LEU A 104 -10.06 -19.69 6.35
N ALA A 105 -10.58 -18.48 6.50
CA ALA A 105 -11.12 -18.01 7.78
C ALA A 105 -12.41 -18.76 8.11
N THR A 106 -12.45 -19.30 9.32
CA THR A 106 -13.59 -20.04 9.88
C THR A 106 -14.31 -19.27 10.99
N GLU A 107 -13.65 -18.23 11.52
CA GLU A 107 -14.17 -17.33 12.54
C GLU A 107 -13.84 -15.89 12.15
N ASP A 108 -14.87 -15.02 12.14
CA ASP A 108 -14.68 -13.59 11.88
C ASP A 108 -14.01 -12.93 13.09
N ASP A 109 -12.82 -12.38 12.87
CA ASP A 109 -12.06 -11.63 13.88
C ASP A 109 -12.39 -10.13 13.88
N GLY A 110 -13.32 -9.70 13.03
CA GLY A 110 -13.74 -8.31 12.86
C GLY A 110 -12.80 -7.48 11.98
N THR A 111 -11.76 -8.08 11.38
CA THR A 111 -10.80 -7.36 10.51
C THR A 111 -11.29 -7.18 9.07
N CYS A 112 -12.57 -7.43 8.76
CA CYS A 112 -13.11 -7.23 7.42
C CYS A 112 -12.97 -5.78 6.93
N GLY A 113 -12.08 -5.61 5.95
CA GLY A 113 -11.72 -4.33 5.35
C GLY A 113 -12.70 -3.82 4.30
N VAL A 114 -12.73 -2.51 4.15
CA VAL A 114 -13.56 -1.79 3.17
C VAL A 114 -12.64 -1.10 2.17
N THR A 115 -12.98 -1.19 0.89
CA THR A 115 -12.27 -0.44 -0.16
C THR A 115 -12.67 1.04 -0.12
N ASP A 116 -11.68 1.93 -0.14
CA ASP A 116 -11.88 3.38 -0.18
C ASP A 116 -12.02 3.93 -1.62
N ASP A 117 -12.20 5.25 -1.78
CA ASP A 117 -12.39 5.87 -3.10
C ASP A 117 -11.11 5.82 -3.97
N CYS A 118 -9.95 5.58 -3.36
CA CYS A 118 -8.67 5.35 -4.04
C CYS A 118 -8.47 3.90 -4.49
N ALA A 119 -9.43 3.02 -4.22
CA ALA A 119 -9.38 1.58 -4.39
C ALA A 119 -8.37 0.85 -3.48
N GLU A 120 -7.92 1.49 -2.39
CA GLU A 120 -7.07 0.85 -1.38
C GLU A 120 -7.90 0.07 -0.35
N CYS A 121 -7.33 -1.00 0.19
CA CYS A 121 -7.98 -1.82 1.21
C CYS A 121 -7.72 -1.25 2.60
N GLN A 122 -8.73 -0.63 3.20
CA GLN A 122 -8.67 -0.11 4.56
C GLN A 122 -9.14 -1.22 5.50
N GLU A 123 -8.25 -1.74 6.34
CA GLU A 123 -8.55 -2.77 7.34
C GLU A 123 -8.83 -2.16 8.72
N PRO A 124 -9.79 -2.67 9.51
CA PRO A 124 -9.97 -2.33 10.91
C PRO A 124 -8.68 -2.52 11.73
N PHE A 125 -8.45 -1.60 12.68
CA PHE A 125 -7.20 -1.58 13.44
C PHE A 125 -7.40 -1.18 14.90
N CYS A 126 -6.44 -1.58 15.73
CA CYS A 126 -6.33 -1.13 17.10
C CYS A 126 -5.41 0.10 17.18
N TYR A 127 -5.90 1.16 17.82
CA TYR A 127 -5.25 2.46 17.93
C TYR A 127 -4.87 2.78 19.37
N ASP A 128 -3.63 3.23 19.58
CA ASP A 128 -3.14 3.72 20.87
C ASP A 128 -3.29 5.25 20.96
N PRO A 129 -4.20 5.77 21.81
CA PRO A 129 -4.41 7.21 21.97
C PRO A 129 -3.31 7.93 22.77
N VAL A 130 -2.33 7.20 23.31
CA VAL A 130 -1.18 7.74 24.05
C VAL A 130 0.05 7.84 23.15
N THR A 131 0.32 6.83 22.31
CA THR A 131 1.48 6.82 21.40
C THR A 131 1.15 7.17 19.96
N HIS A 132 -0.13 7.26 19.59
CA HIS A 132 -0.63 7.37 18.22
C HIS A 132 -0.23 6.20 17.30
N ALA A 133 0.16 5.06 17.88
CA ALA A 133 0.48 3.86 17.13
C ALA A 133 -0.78 3.12 16.62
N VAL A 134 -0.64 2.45 15.49
CA VAL A 134 -1.65 1.60 14.86
C VAL A 134 -1.13 0.16 14.83
N SER A 135 -2.00 -0.80 15.15
CA SER A 135 -1.70 -2.23 15.06
C SER A 135 -2.87 -3.00 14.45
N TYR A 136 -2.57 -3.89 13.51
CA TYR A 136 -3.54 -4.76 12.86
C TYR A 136 -3.61 -6.07 13.65
N VAL A 137 -4.69 -6.22 14.42
CA VAL A 137 -5.02 -7.35 15.29
C VAL A 137 -6.53 -7.56 15.23
N GLY A 138 -7.04 -8.73 15.64
CA GLY A 138 -8.48 -8.96 15.74
C GLY A 138 -9.15 -8.02 16.74
N ALA A 139 -10.45 -7.78 16.58
CA ALA A 139 -11.24 -6.91 17.46
C ALA A 139 -11.21 -7.37 18.94
N SER A 140 -11.07 -8.67 19.18
CA SER A 140 -10.90 -9.27 20.52
C SER A 140 -9.55 -8.99 21.16
N ASP A 141 -8.54 -8.71 20.35
CA ASP A 141 -7.13 -8.61 20.74
C ASP A 141 -6.69 -7.13 20.87
N CYS A 142 -7.61 -6.20 20.63
CA CYS A 142 -7.40 -4.78 20.83
C CYS A 142 -7.63 -4.36 22.29
N ASP A 143 -6.53 -4.20 23.05
CA ASP A 143 -6.55 -3.69 24.42
C ASP A 143 -6.90 -2.17 24.54
N LEU A 144 -7.02 -1.46 23.41
CA LEU A 144 -7.11 0.02 23.34
C LEU A 144 -8.35 0.49 22.55
N VAL A 145 -8.21 1.40 21.59
CA VAL A 145 -9.33 1.93 20.81
C VAL A 145 -9.45 1.13 19.52
N TRP A 146 -10.53 0.37 19.39
CA TRP A 146 -10.86 -0.33 18.15
C TRP A 146 -11.47 0.63 17.11
N VAL A 147 -10.86 0.71 15.93
CA VAL A 147 -11.43 1.41 14.76
C VAL A 147 -12.02 0.35 13.84
N GLY A 148 -13.28 0.01 14.09
CA GLY A 148 -14.06 -0.96 13.30
C GLY A 148 -14.41 -0.46 11.90
N SER A 149 -14.93 -1.36 11.05
CA SER A 149 -15.29 -1.07 9.67
C SER A 149 -16.33 0.04 9.52
N GLU A 150 -17.20 0.23 10.52
CA GLU A 150 -18.15 1.32 10.61
C GLU A 150 -17.53 2.71 10.84
N ASN A 151 -16.26 2.76 11.25
CA ASN A 151 -15.50 3.99 11.52
C ASN A 151 -14.30 4.21 10.58
N LEU A 152 -13.99 3.27 9.67
CA LEU A 152 -12.87 3.41 8.73
C LEU A 152 -13.01 4.62 7.79
N SER A 153 -14.23 4.99 7.42
CA SER A 153 -14.52 6.15 6.57
C SER A 153 -14.67 7.48 7.33
N ASN A 154 -14.42 7.49 8.64
CA ASN A 154 -14.47 8.68 9.48
C ASN A 154 -13.08 9.33 9.54
N PRO A 155 -12.84 10.50 8.92
CA PRO A 155 -11.52 11.12 8.85
C PRO A 155 -10.92 11.48 10.22
N GLN A 156 -11.75 11.59 11.26
CA GLN A 156 -11.29 11.82 12.64
C GLN A 156 -10.81 10.56 13.35
N MET A 157 -11.04 9.37 12.79
CA MET A 157 -10.66 8.07 13.36
C MET A 157 -9.68 7.30 12.48
N ASN A 158 -9.80 7.41 11.16
CA ASN A 158 -8.85 6.88 10.19
C ASN A 158 -8.27 8.02 9.33
N PRO A 159 -7.05 8.52 9.62
CA PRO A 159 -6.40 9.55 8.80
C PRO A 159 -5.86 9.01 7.47
N ASN A 160 -5.89 7.68 7.24
CA ASN A 160 -5.42 7.04 6.01
C ASN A 160 -6.55 6.81 4.99
N TRP A 161 -7.81 7.10 5.33
CA TRP A 161 -8.92 6.96 4.40
C TRP A 161 -8.75 7.93 3.22
N ASN A 162 -8.72 7.40 2.00
CA ASN A 162 -8.43 8.11 0.75
C ASN A 162 -7.03 8.78 0.68
N SER A 163 -6.11 8.54 1.62
CA SER A 163 -4.81 9.25 1.61
C SER A 163 -3.88 8.85 0.47
N ALA A 164 -4.12 7.69 -0.18
CA ALA A 164 -3.31 7.18 -1.28
C ALA A 164 -3.55 7.91 -2.62
N CYS A 165 -4.69 8.58 -2.78
CA CYS A 165 -5.02 9.38 -3.95
C CYS A 165 -5.36 10.84 -3.62
N GLU A 166 -5.14 11.26 -2.37
CA GLU A 166 -5.14 12.67 -1.97
C GLU A 166 -4.12 13.42 -2.84
N VAL A 167 -4.60 14.42 -3.59
CA VAL A 167 -3.73 15.20 -4.47
C VAL A 167 -3.02 16.26 -3.65
N GLU A 168 -1.74 16.05 -3.38
CA GLU A 168 -0.87 17.03 -2.74
C GLU A 168 -0.31 18.03 -3.76
N GLY A 169 -0.18 19.30 -3.34
CA GLY A 169 0.44 20.37 -4.12
C GLY A 169 0.05 21.76 -3.62
N CYS A 170 0.69 22.81 -4.15
CA CYS A 170 0.41 24.17 -3.71
C CYS A 170 -1.05 24.59 -3.97
N MET A 171 -1.80 24.89 -2.90
CA MET A 171 -3.24 25.22 -2.98
C MET A 171 -3.54 26.69 -3.29
N TYR A 172 -2.52 27.57 -3.36
CA TYR A 172 -2.70 29.02 -3.43
C TYR A 172 -2.70 29.54 -4.87
N PRO A 173 -3.80 30.13 -5.39
CA PRO A 173 -3.89 30.58 -6.78
C PRO A 173 -2.94 31.71 -7.21
N THR A 174 -2.23 32.32 -6.26
CA THR A 174 -1.21 33.34 -6.48
C THR A 174 0.23 32.79 -6.48
N ALA A 175 0.40 31.48 -6.31
CA ALA A 175 1.69 30.82 -6.41
C ALA A 175 2.00 30.41 -7.86
N CYS A 176 3.28 30.40 -8.19
CA CYS A 176 3.79 30.06 -9.51
C CYS A 176 3.57 28.59 -9.90
N ASN A 177 3.53 27.70 -8.91
CA ASN A 177 3.29 26.26 -9.04
C ASN A 177 1.91 25.84 -8.50
N TYR A 178 0.92 26.75 -8.54
CA TYR A 178 -0.45 26.45 -8.11
C TYR A 178 -1.01 25.18 -8.78
N ALA A 179 -1.44 24.22 -7.96
CA ALA A 179 -2.07 22.98 -8.36
C ALA A 179 -3.60 23.09 -8.17
N PRO A 180 -4.40 23.33 -9.22
CA PRO A 180 -5.85 23.58 -9.09
C PRO A 180 -6.67 22.36 -8.66
N ASN A 181 -6.05 21.17 -8.69
CA ASN A 181 -6.61 19.91 -8.22
C ASN A 181 -6.01 19.46 -6.88
N ALA A 182 -5.15 20.24 -6.23
CA ALA A 182 -4.63 19.89 -4.92
C ALA A 182 -5.72 20.01 -3.84
N GLU A 183 -5.83 18.96 -3.03
CA GLU A 183 -6.76 18.85 -1.90
C GLU A 183 -6.05 19.17 -0.58
N ARG A 184 -4.71 19.05 -0.55
CA ARG A 184 -3.84 19.39 0.57
C ARG A 184 -2.60 20.16 0.11
N ASP A 185 -2.26 21.20 0.88
CA ASP A 185 -1.05 21.99 0.69
C ASP A 185 0.17 21.24 1.25
N ASP A 186 1.09 20.87 0.37
CA ASP A 186 2.33 20.15 0.66
C ASP A 186 3.49 21.08 1.06
N LEU A 187 3.20 22.37 1.25
CA LEU A 187 4.15 23.44 1.48
C LEU A 187 5.17 23.65 0.33
N SER A 188 4.89 23.13 -0.88
CA SER A 188 5.75 23.32 -2.06
C SER A 188 5.63 24.69 -2.73
N CYS A 189 4.72 25.57 -2.26
CA CYS A 189 4.39 26.83 -2.92
C CYS A 189 5.60 27.72 -3.22
N GLU A 190 5.80 28.01 -4.51
CA GLU A 190 6.80 28.94 -5.02
C GLU A 190 6.14 30.28 -5.39
N TRP A 191 6.72 31.39 -4.94
CA TRP A 191 6.17 32.74 -5.17
C TRP A 191 6.94 33.53 -6.23
N ASP A 192 8.20 33.17 -6.49
CA ASP A 192 9.11 33.90 -7.36
C ASP A 192 9.53 33.14 -8.63
N SER A 193 9.25 31.82 -8.74
CA SER A 193 9.79 30.99 -9.84
C SER A 193 9.18 31.27 -11.22
N CYS A 194 8.03 31.91 -11.25
CA CYS A 194 7.37 32.43 -12.45
C CYS A 194 7.59 33.92 -12.69
N ILE A 195 8.25 34.64 -11.78
CA ILE A 195 8.58 36.06 -11.96
C ILE A 195 9.75 36.14 -12.94
N GLN A 196 9.53 36.76 -14.10
CA GLN A 196 10.63 37.05 -15.02
C GLN A 196 11.37 38.33 -14.57
N GLU A 197 12.66 38.17 -14.26
CA GLU A 197 13.57 39.23 -13.83
C GLU A 197 14.20 39.93 -15.04
N GLY A 198 14.02 41.25 -15.16
CA GLY A 198 14.61 42.06 -16.23
C GLY A 198 14.51 43.55 -15.92
N CYS A 199 14.70 44.41 -16.91
CA CYS A 199 14.42 45.84 -16.71
C CYS A 199 12.97 46.16 -17.12
N THR A 200 12.15 46.66 -16.19
CA THR A 200 10.72 46.92 -16.42
C THR A 200 10.40 48.35 -16.87
N TYR A 201 11.39 49.24 -16.94
CA TYR A 201 11.23 50.64 -17.35
C TYR A 201 11.33 50.77 -18.87
N SER A 202 10.26 51.23 -19.52
CA SER A 202 10.17 51.38 -20.98
C SER A 202 11.18 52.34 -21.60
N GLU A 203 11.75 53.23 -20.78
CA GLU A 203 12.73 54.25 -21.13
C GLU A 203 14.19 53.76 -21.00
N ALA A 204 14.41 52.53 -20.54
CA ALA A 204 15.75 51.95 -20.44
C ALA A 204 16.20 51.30 -21.77
N LEU A 205 17.50 51.40 -22.06
CA LEU A 205 18.16 50.83 -23.23
C LEU A 205 18.11 49.29 -23.28
N ASN A 206 17.88 48.65 -22.12
CA ASN A 206 17.75 47.20 -21.96
C ASN A 206 16.39 46.80 -21.37
N PHE A 207 15.34 47.58 -21.62
CA PHE A 207 13.96 47.21 -21.29
C PHE A 207 13.62 45.79 -21.79
N ASP A 208 13.14 44.93 -20.89
CA ASP A 208 12.61 43.61 -21.22
C ASP A 208 11.07 43.64 -21.09
N PRO A 209 10.31 43.61 -22.20
CA PRO A 209 8.84 43.63 -22.17
C PRO A 209 8.22 42.35 -21.61
N ALA A 210 9.03 41.31 -21.34
CA ALA A 210 8.60 40.09 -20.67
C ALA A 210 8.98 40.07 -19.18
N ALA A 211 9.62 41.10 -18.63
CA ALA A 211 9.96 41.17 -17.21
C ALA A 211 8.78 41.65 -16.34
N ASP A 212 8.48 40.90 -15.28
CA ASP A 212 7.48 41.23 -14.28
C ASP A 212 8.08 41.97 -13.07
N ARG A 213 9.39 41.83 -12.83
CA ARG A 213 10.11 42.50 -11.74
C ARG A 213 11.42 43.13 -12.23
N ASP A 214 11.69 44.34 -11.74
CA ASP A 214 12.97 45.01 -11.97
C ASP A 214 14.09 44.33 -11.17
N ASN A 215 15.08 43.83 -11.89
CA ASN A 215 16.27 43.22 -11.31
C ASN A 215 17.40 44.24 -11.01
N GLY A 216 17.15 45.53 -11.22
CA GLY A 216 18.09 46.62 -10.96
C GLY A 216 19.21 46.73 -11.99
N THR A 217 19.13 46.03 -13.13
CA THR A 217 20.12 46.11 -14.22
C THR A 217 19.77 47.15 -15.28
N CYS A 218 18.72 47.95 -15.08
CA CYS A 218 18.29 48.99 -16.03
C CYS A 218 19.41 49.97 -16.39
N ALA A 219 19.76 49.98 -17.67
CA ALA A 219 20.67 50.94 -18.28
C ALA A 219 19.86 52.06 -18.91
N PHE A 220 19.83 53.21 -18.26
CA PHE A 220 19.35 54.44 -18.89
C PHE A 220 20.51 55.10 -19.65
N GLU A 221 20.20 55.96 -20.63
CA GLU A 221 21.22 56.89 -21.12
C GLU A 221 21.71 57.71 -19.94
N GLU A 222 23.02 57.65 -19.64
CA GLU A 222 23.60 58.56 -18.66
C GLU A 222 23.46 59.97 -19.23
N ALA A 223 22.45 60.70 -18.74
CA ALA A 223 22.34 62.15 -18.89
C ALA A 223 23.51 62.79 -18.16
N CYS A 224 24.68 62.74 -18.80
CA CYS A 224 25.92 63.18 -18.24
C CYS A 224 25.82 64.71 -18.08
N MET A 225 25.83 65.19 -16.83
CA MET A 225 25.43 66.56 -16.45
C MET A 225 26.23 67.67 -17.18
N GLY A 226 27.34 67.33 -17.82
CA GLY A 226 28.16 68.23 -18.63
C GLY A 226 27.90 68.20 -20.14
N ASP A 227 27.04 67.32 -20.68
CA ASP A 227 26.55 67.39 -22.05
C ASP A 227 25.38 68.37 -22.10
N LEU A 228 25.70 69.61 -22.47
CA LEU A 228 24.76 70.72 -22.52
C LEU A 228 24.18 70.91 -23.93
N ASN A 229 24.73 70.20 -24.91
CA ASN A 229 24.32 70.29 -26.31
C ASN A 229 23.51 69.07 -26.80
N GLN A 230 23.47 68.00 -25.99
CA GLN A 230 22.78 66.72 -26.20
C GLN A 230 23.33 65.92 -27.39
N ASP A 231 24.66 65.92 -27.58
CA ASP A 231 25.33 65.09 -28.59
C ASP A 231 25.79 63.70 -28.08
N GLY A 232 25.60 63.43 -26.78
CA GLY A 232 25.97 62.17 -26.13
C GLY A 232 27.41 62.12 -25.62
N ALA A 233 28.15 63.24 -25.62
CA ALA A 233 29.51 63.31 -25.10
C ALA A 233 29.82 64.63 -24.38
N ILE A 234 30.48 64.57 -23.22
CA ILE A 234 31.03 65.79 -22.59
C ILE A 234 32.28 66.22 -23.37
N THR A 235 32.17 67.25 -24.19
CA THR A 235 33.26 67.77 -25.02
C THR A 235 33.58 69.25 -24.72
N ALA A 236 34.56 69.81 -25.43
CA ALA A 236 34.81 71.25 -25.39
C ALA A 236 33.62 72.08 -25.93
N THR A 237 32.76 71.48 -26.77
CA THR A 237 31.57 72.14 -27.32
C THR A 237 30.57 72.50 -26.23
N ASP A 238 30.39 71.62 -25.24
CA ASP A 238 29.48 71.83 -24.11
C ASP A 238 29.95 72.93 -23.16
N LEU A 239 31.24 72.93 -22.87
CA LEU A 239 31.87 74.01 -22.11
C LEU A 239 31.70 75.35 -22.85
N LEU A 240 31.86 75.36 -24.17
CA LEU A 240 31.62 76.56 -24.98
C LEU A 240 30.14 76.97 -25.00
N SER A 241 29.20 76.03 -25.00
CA SER A 241 27.76 76.28 -24.86
C SER A 241 27.46 76.96 -23.51
N MET A 242 28.00 76.45 -22.40
CA MET A 242 27.89 77.06 -21.08
C MET A 242 28.47 78.49 -21.05
N LEU A 243 29.68 78.66 -21.59
CA LEU A 243 30.38 79.93 -21.62
C LEU A 243 29.71 80.97 -22.53
N SER A 244 28.94 80.56 -23.54
CA SER A 244 28.21 81.46 -24.44
C SER A 244 27.10 82.26 -23.74
N VAL A 245 26.51 81.69 -22.69
CA VAL A 245 25.44 82.29 -21.87
C VAL A 245 25.91 82.69 -20.47
N PHE A 246 27.17 82.45 -20.13
CA PHE A 246 27.71 82.73 -18.80
C PHE A 246 27.64 84.23 -18.45
N GLY A 247 26.94 84.56 -17.37
CA GLY A 247 26.73 85.93 -16.92
C GLY A 247 25.52 86.64 -17.53
N GLN A 248 24.71 85.96 -18.33
CA GLN A 248 23.37 86.43 -18.68
C GLN A 248 22.42 86.28 -17.49
N TYR A 249 21.41 87.13 -17.40
CA TYR A 249 20.35 87.06 -16.38
C TYR A 249 19.12 86.37 -16.99
N CYS A 250 18.46 85.52 -16.20
CA CYS A 250 17.13 85.01 -16.54
C CYS A 250 16.07 86.06 -16.15
N ASP A 251 15.14 86.35 -17.07
CA ASP A 251 13.89 87.08 -16.79
C ASP A 251 12.80 86.14 -16.20
#